data_AF-A0A9P9D464-F1
#
_entry.id   AF-A0A9P9D464-F1
#
_cell.length_a   1.000
_cell.length_b   1.000
_cell.length_c   1.000
_cell.angle_alpha   90.00
_cell.angle_beta   90.00
_cell.angle_gamma   90.00
#
_symmetry.space_group_name_H-M   'P 1'
#
loop_
_entity.id
_entity.type
_entity.pdbx_description
1 polymer ?
#
loop_
_entity_poly.entity_id
_entity_poly.type
_entity_poly.pdbx_seq_one_letter_code
_entity_poly.pdbx_strand_id
1 'polypeptide(L)'
;METQLNATLGYAVGLSGLLVTIALRSFILRLLRLLSPPILTVIWEIRTFTRLAREISDWVTKHLLYRSFFRSKSSVDTCSRAQTILFTSYLVANLTCVFIGAKDWSEACSRAGSLATINALLLYVGPCFSFAAGILRLRLRIYHKVHASAGFMVCILASFHAVGAVSTRRGFSLNEIGNILAVFGLGGICLLMMPISFFSKIFPYEFLLFIHRTIAILLGYALWLHLPAKELFPRLYLYLLIGVFSSMILLIGTITLFRSRCRFHSADLAWSTTPVIQIVIRLQTRLKLEPGQYINLWIPSGILSALQLHPFTVTSWSSDPTDTLVVFAKIRQGFTSNLSKQLKAGDSQKWAMFTGPHGSKLPVDRYDSVFLVATGFGIVALLPYLQWLTYANHAHQLESHAPNPKAYRRVHLLWSVDDWGE
;
A
#
# COMPACT_ATOMS: atom_id res chain seq x y z
N MET A 1 37.10 22.54 9.09
CA MET A 1 36.09 21.50 9.39
C MET A 1 34.76 22.21 9.62
N GLU A 2 34.21 22.82 8.56
CA GLU A 2 32.99 23.63 8.67
C GLU A 2 31.76 22.75 8.39
N THR A 3 30.89 22.75 9.37
CA THR A 3 29.60 22.06 9.47
C THR A 3 28.57 22.67 8.52
N GLN A 4 28.76 22.58 7.21
CA GLN A 4 27.61 22.55 6.31
C GLN A 4 27.05 21.13 6.36
N LEU A 5 25.98 20.96 7.15
CA LEU A 5 25.12 19.79 7.03
C LEU A 5 24.70 19.70 5.55
N ASN A 6 25.28 18.75 4.81
CA ASN A 6 25.00 18.57 3.39
C ASN A 6 23.47 18.46 3.22
N ALA A 7 22.86 19.33 2.43
CA ALA A 7 21.39 19.43 2.33
C ALA A 7 20.74 18.07 2.01
N THR A 8 21.43 17.21 1.28
CA THR A 8 21.03 15.83 0.97
C THR A 8 20.99 14.93 2.21
N LEU A 9 21.96 15.08 3.13
CA LEU A 9 21.99 14.36 4.41
C LEU A 9 20.88 14.84 5.35
N GLY A 10 20.68 16.16 5.45
CA GLY A 10 19.58 16.72 6.24
C GLY A 10 18.22 16.22 5.76
N TYR A 11 18.02 16.19 4.44
CA TYR A 11 16.83 15.60 3.81
C TYR A 11 16.70 14.10 4.13
N ALA A 12 17.78 13.32 4.00
CA ALA A 12 17.77 11.90 4.27
C ALA A 12 17.45 11.56 5.73
N VAL A 13 18.00 12.33 6.68
CA VAL A 13 17.67 12.22 8.11
C VAL A 13 16.21 12.58 8.35
N GLY A 14 15.71 13.66 7.75
CA GLY A 14 14.31 14.07 7.86
C GLY A 14 13.33 13.02 7.31
N LEU A 15 13.57 12.51 6.11
CA LEU A 15 12.72 11.50 5.48
C LEU A 15 12.73 10.18 6.26
N SER A 16 13.93 9.70 6.62
CA SER A 16 14.09 8.47 7.41
C SER A 16 13.44 8.61 8.79
N GLY A 17 13.66 9.75 9.47
CA GLY A 17 13.05 10.05 10.77
C GLY A 17 11.52 10.10 10.70
N LEU A 18 10.95 10.69 9.65
CA LEU A 18 9.52 10.71 9.41
C LEU A 18 8.95 9.29 9.24
N LEU A 19 9.60 8.46 8.41
CA LEU A 19 9.17 7.08 8.18
C LEU A 19 9.21 6.23 9.46
N VAL A 20 10.30 6.33 10.22
CA VAL A 20 10.45 5.63 11.51
C VAL A 20 9.39 6.10 12.51
N THR A 21 9.15 7.42 12.59
CA THR A 21 8.13 7.98 13.48
C THR A 21 6.73 7.47 13.12
N ILE A 22 6.40 7.42 11.82
CA ILE A 22 5.10 6.89 11.35
C ILE A 22 4.97 5.40 11.67
N ALA A 23 6.01 4.61 11.42
CA ALA A 23 6.01 3.16 11.68
C ALA A 23 5.91 2.84 13.18
N LEU A 24 6.63 3.60 14.03
CA LEU A 24 6.67 3.38 15.48
C LEU A 24 5.61 4.18 16.25
N ARG A 25 4.75 4.96 15.58
CA ARG A 25 3.81 5.89 16.23
C ARG A 25 3.00 5.25 17.35
N SER A 26 2.52 4.02 17.17
CA SER A 26 1.74 3.34 18.20
C SER A 26 2.56 2.86 19.37
N PHE A 27 3.81 2.47 19.14
CA PHE A 27 4.73 2.11 20.20
C PHE A 27 5.12 3.36 21.01
N ILE A 28 5.48 4.44 20.31
CA ILE A 28 5.77 5.75 20.91
C ILE A 28 4.59 6.23 21.77
N LEU A 29 3.35 6.20 21.24
CA LEU A 29 2.16 6.59 21.99
C LEU A 29 1.87 5.69 23.19
N ARG A 30 2.16 4.38 23.13
CA ARG A 30 2.03 3.47 24.28
C ARG A 30 3.09 3.76 25.33
N LEU A 31 4.34 3.99 24.92
CA LEU A 31 5.44 4.34 25.80
C LEU A 31 5.19 5.67 26.51
N LEU A 32 4.72 6.69 25.81
CA LEU A 32 4.33 7.99 26.39
C LEU A 32 3.20 7.85 27.41
N ARG A 33 2.21 6.99 27.13
CA ARG A 33 1.13 6.66 28.09
C ARG A 33 1.64 5.99 29.35
N LEU A 34 2.66 5.13 29.23
CA LEU A 34 3.30 4.46 30.37
C LEU A 34 4.15 5.42 31.20
N LEU A 35 4.92 6.31 30.54
CA LEU A 35 5.85 7.22 31.20
C LEU A 35 5.20 8.49 31.78
N SER A 36 4.03 8.90 31.28
CA SER A 36 3.36 10.12 31.69
C SER A 36 1.82 10.01 31.72
N PRO A 37 1.25 9.29 32.70
CA PRO A 37 -0.21 9.19 32.86
C PRO A 37 -0.94 10.55 32.96
N PRO A 38 -0.44 11.57 33.71
CA PRO A 38 -1.22 12.79 33.94
C PRO A 38 -1.11 13.85 32.83
N ILE A 39 -0.13 13.78 31.93
CA ILE A 39 0.02 14.78 30.85
C ILE A 39 -0.94 14.48 29.69
N LEU A 40 -1.26 13.20 29.45
CA LEU A 40 -2.17 12.78 28.39
C LEU A 40 -3.65 12.95 28.74
N THR A 41 -4.01 12.97 30.03
CA THR A 41 -5.38 13.26 30.49
C THR A 41 -5.74 14.74 30.30
N VAL A 42 -4.79 15.66 30.56
CA VAL A 42 -4.97 17.10 30.34
C VAL A 42 -5.17 17.44 28.86
N ILE A 43 -4.54 16.70 27.95
CA ILE A 43 -4.70 16.89 26.49
C ILE A 43 -6.09 16.43 25.99
N TRP A 44 -6.78 15.56 26.74
CA TRP A 44 -8.07 14.98 26.33
C TRP A 44 -9.31 15.69 26.92
N GLU A 45 -9.17 16.47 27.99
CA GLU A 45 -10.31 17.14 28.65
C GLU A 45 -10.76 18.46 27.97
N ILE A 46 -10.10 18.90 26.91
CA ILE A 46 -10.44 20.18 26.28
C ILE A 46 -11.55 19.97 25.24
N ARG A 47 -12.81 19.99 25.69
CA ARG A 47 -14.02 19.96 24.82
C ARG A 47 -13.96 21.02 23.70
N THR A 48 -13.37 22.19 23.95
CA THR A 48 -13.14 23.23 22.94
C THR A 48 -12.15 22.81 21.84
N PHE A 49 -11.12 22.02 22.16
CA PHE A 49 -10.19 21.48 21.18
C PHE A 49 -10.88 20.43 20.29
N THR A 50 -11.78 19.62 20.84
CA THR A 50 -12.57 18.67 20.03
C THR A 50 -13.58 19.33 19.09
N ARG A 51 -14.09 20.52 19.43
CA ARG A 51 -14.94 21.31 18.54
C ARG A 51 -14.12 21.97 17.43
N LEU A 52 -13.05 22.68 17.80
CA LEU A 52 -12.15 23.30 16.82
C LEU A 52 -11.52 22.26 15.90
N ALA A 53 -11.09 21.11 16.42
CA ALA A 53 -10.58 20.01 15.61
C ALA A 53 -11.63 19.43 14.66
N ARG A 54 -12.91 19.38 15.06
CA ARG A 54 -14.01 19.01 14.16
C ARG A 54 -14.25 20.05 13.09
N GLU A 55 -14.32 21.33 13.44
CA GLU A 55 -14.52 22.43 12.48
C GLU A 55 -13.36 22.50 11.47
N ILE A 56 -12.11 22.37 11.94
CA ILE A 56 -10.92 22.25 11.08
C ILE A 56 -11.00 20.98 10.23
N SER A 57 -11.37 19.84 10.80
CA SER A 57 -11.51 18.57 10.07
C SER A 57 -12.57 18.68 8.97
N ASP A 58 -13.73 19.27 9.24
CA ASP A 58 -14.81 19.46 8.29
C ASP A 58 -14.40 20.44 7.18
N TRP A 59 -13.73 21.53 7.55
CA TRP A 59 -13.16 22.48 6.59
C TRP A 59 -12.11 21.80 5.69
N VAL A 60 -11.13 21.10 6.26
CA VAL A 60 -10.11 20.33 5.53
C VAL A 60 -10.76 19.31 4.62
N THR A 61 -11.79 18.62 5.11
CA THR A 61 -12.48 17.60 4.35
C THR A 61 -13.21 18.19 3.15
N LYS A 62 -13.98 19.26 3.37
CA LYS A 62 -14.74 19.98 2.33
C LYS A 62 -13.84 20.66 1.30
N HIS A 63 -12.77 21.30 1.74
CA HIS A 63 -11.95 22.16 0.88
C HIS A 63 -10.70 21.48 0.33
N LEU A 64 -10.13 20.48 1.00
CA LEU A 64 -8.85 19.87 0.62
C LEU A 64 -8.97 18.38 0.25
N LEU A 65 -9.86 17.61 0.88
CA LEU A 65 -9.98 16.16 0.62
C LEU A 65 -11.00 15.82 -0.48
N TYR A 66 -12.17 16.47 -0.50
CA TYR A 66 -13.21 16.17 -1.49
C TYR A 66 -13.13 17.00 -2.77
N ARG A 67 -12.52 18.19 -2.72
CA ARG A 67 -12.33 19.01 -3.93
C ARG A 67 -11.05 18.61 -4.67
N SER A 68 -11.15 18.58 -6.00
CA SER A 68 -10.02 18.58 -6.92
C SER A 68 -9.67 20.03 -7.32
N PHE A 69 -8.43 20.26 -7.77
CA PHE A 69 -8.09 21.52 -8.47
C PHE A 69 -8.56 21.50 -9.93
N PHE A 70 -8.71 20.31 -10.51
CA PHE A 70 -9.01 20.12 -11.93
C PHE A 70 -10.51 19.84 -12.15
N ARG A 71 -11.07 20.29 -13.28
CA ARG A 71 -12.48 20.08 -13.65
C ARG A 71 -12.78 18.59 -13.96
N SER A 72 -14.03 18.21 -13.72
CA SER A 72 -14.66 16.86 -13.69
C SER A 72 -14.54 15.94 -14.93
N LYS A 73 -13.59 16.12 -15.85
CA LYS A 73 -13.43 15.26 -17.05
C LYS A 73 -11.98 14.95 -17.43
N SER A 74 -10.99 15.30 -16.60
CA SER A 74 -9.58 14.98 -16.83
C SER A 74 -9.19 13.66 -16.16
N SER A 75 -8.23 12.91 -16.72
CA SER A 75 -7.63 11.73 -16.07
C SER A 75 -7.01 12.06 -14.69
N VAL A 76 -6.73 13.34 -14.42
CA VAL A 76 -6.18 13.89 -13.17
C VAL A 76 -7.28 14.17 -12.11
N ASP A 77 -8.56 13.98 -12.43
CA ASP A 77 -9.72 14.23 -11.55
C ASP A 77 -9.74 13.38 -10.27
N THR A 78 -8.88 12.35 -10.19
CA THR A 78 -8.75 11.49 -9.01
C THR A 78 -7.84 12.03 -7.89
N CYS A 79 -7.23 13.21 -8.11
CA CYS A 79 -6.31 13.84 -7.18
C CYS A 79 -7.00 14.96 -6.38
N SER A 80 -7.05 14.80 -5.05
CA SER A 80 -7.60 15.84 -4.18
C SER A 80 -6.64 17.02 -4.07
N ARG A 81 -7.13 18.21 -3.74
CA ARG A 81 -6.28 19.40 -3.53
C ARG A 81 -5.17 19.15 -2.50
N ALA A 82 -5.48 18.44 -1.42
CA ALA A 82 -4.50 18.03 -0.43
C ALA A 82 -3.35 17.21 -1.06
N GLN A 83 -3.66 16.28 -1.96
CA GLN A 83 -2.66 15.44 -2.60
C GLN A 83 -1.80 16.24 -3.57
N THR A 84 -2.40 17.16 -4.34
CA THR A 84 -1.65 18.07 -5.19
C THR A 84 -0.69 18.93 -4.36
N ILE A 85 -1.16 19.56 -3.28
CA ILE A 85 -0.33 20.37 -2.40
C ILE A 85 0.81 19.54 -1.80
N LEU A 86 0.52 18.34 -1.31
CA LEU A 86 1.54 17.46 -0.74
C LEU A 86 2.59 17.07 -1.79
N PHE A 87 2.17 16.66 -2.99
CA PHE A 87 3.11 16.33 -4.06
C PHE A 87 3.95 17.53 -4.51
N THR A 88 3.34 18.70 -4.67
CA THR A 88 4.05 19.94 -5.01
C THR A 88 5.03 20.33 -3.91
N SER A 89 4.65 20.25 -2.63
CA SER A 89 5.56 20.52 -1.52
C SER A 89 6.75 19.56 -1.50
N TYR A 90 6.50 18.28 -1.78
CA TYR A 90 7.52 17.25 -1.88
C TYR A 90 8.48 17.52 -3.05
N LEU A 91 7.98 17.97 -4.20
CA LEU A 91 8.78 18.42 -5.34
C LEU A 91 9.64 19.64 -5.00
N VAL A 92 9.05 20.69 -4.43
CA VAL A 92 9.77 21.90 -4.05
C VAL A 92 10.87 21.59 -3.04
N ALA A 93 10.60 20.74 -2.05
CA ALA A 93 11.61 20.33 -1.06
C ALA A 93 12.80 19.63 -1.72
N ASN A 94 12.57 18.70 -2.65
CA ASN A 94 13.66 18.01 -3.36
C ASN A 94 14.44 18.96 -4.27
N LEU A 95 13.77 19.80 -5.06
CA LEU A 95 14.43 20.76 -5.93
C LEU A 95 15.24 21.79 -5.13
N THR A 96 14.73 22.19 -3.96
CA THR A 96 15.47 23.04 -3.02
C THR A 96 16.78 22.37 -2.58
N CYS A 97 16.75 21.09 -2.21
CA CYS A 97 17.96 20.34 -1.86
C CYS A 97 18.94 20.14 -3.04
N VAL A 98 18.45 20.14 -4.28
CA VAL A 98 19.27 20.08 -5.50
C VAL A 98 20.00 21.41 -5.72
N PHE A 99 19.26 22.52 -5.76
CA PHE A 99 19.78 23.81 -6.23
C PHE A 99 20.36 24.70 -5.14
N ILE A 100 19.76 24.74 -3.95
CA ILE A 100 20.20 25.68 -2.91
C ILE A 100 21.53 25.23 -2.34
N GLY A 101 22.51 26.14 -2.40
CA GLY A 101 23.87 25.92 -1.90
C GLY A 101 24.72 24.99 -2.78
N ALA A 102 24.30 24.68 -4.02
CA ALA A 102 25.18 24.03 -5.00
C ALA A 102 26.16 25.06 -5.58
N LYS A 103 27.45 24.72 -5.67
CA LYS A 103 28.49 25.64 -6.16
C LYS A 103 28.48 25.74 -7.67
N ASP A 104 28.15 24.65 -8.35
CA ASP A 104 28.09 24.58 -9.80
C ASP A 104 27.02 23.58 -10.28
N TRP A 105 26.82 23.54 -11.60
CA TRP A 105 25.87 22.64 -12.27
C TRP A 105 26.20 21.15 -12.04
N SER A 106 27.49 20.80 -11.98
CA SER A 106 27.93 19.42 -11.79
C SER A 106 27.55 18.91 -10.40
N GLU A 107 27.76 19.74 -9.38
CA GLU A 107 27.36 19.46 -8.01
C GLU A 107 25.84 19.31 -7.87
N ALA A 108 25.06 20.19 -8.50
CA ALA A 108 23.59 20.08 -8.50
C ALA A 108 23.12 18.74 -9.10
N CYS A 109 23.68 18.32 -10.23
CA CYS A 109 23.36 17.03 -10.86
C CYS A 109 23.82 15.83 -10.03
N SER A 110 24.96 15.93 -9.33
CA SER A 110 25.41 14.90 -8.38
C SER A 110 24.46 14.78 -7.18
N ARG A 111 24.02 15.91 -6.62
CA ARG A 111 23.01 15.96 -5.54
C ARG A 111 21.69 15.33 -5.98
N ALA A 112 21.25 15.57 -7.22
CA ALA A 112 20.05 14.95 -7.77
C ALA A 112 20.13 13.41 -7.80
N GLY A 113 21.29 12.83 -8.18
CA GLY A 113 21.51 11.38 -8.13
C GLY A 113 21.45 10.80 -6.71
N SER A 114 22.04 11.53 -5.74
CA SER A 114 21.95 11.17 -4.32
C SER A 114 20.50 11.23 -3.79
N LEU A 115 19.76 12.28 -4.17
CA LEU A 115 18.34 12.43 -3.82
C LEU A 115 17.46 11.37 -4.49
N ALA A 116 17.76 10.96 -5.73
CA ALA A 116 17.06 9.86 -6.39
C ALA A 116 17.22 8.56 -5.59
N THR A 117 18.43 8.29 -5.09
CA THR A 117 18.75 7.09 -4.30
C THR A 117 17.97 7.06 -2.98
N ILE A 118 17.94 8.15 -2.22
CA ILE A 118 17.19 8.20 -0.95
C ILE A 118 15.67 8.17 -1.17
N ASN A 119 15.14 8.82 -2.22
CA ASN A 119 13.72 8.73 -2.53
C ASN A 119 13.31 7.34 -3.03
N ALA A 120 14.23 6.56 -3.60
CA ALA A 120 13.99 5.16 -3.91
C ALA A 120 13.65 4.35 -2.64
N LEU A 121 14.01 4.79 -1.43
CA LEU A 121 13.59 4.15 -0.19
C LEU A 121 12.08 3.91 -0.14
N LEU A 122 11.28 4.90 -0.55
CA LEU A 122 9.82 4.82 -0.59
C LEU A 122 9.29 3.80 -1.62
N LEU A 123 10.10 3.45 -2.62
CA LEU A 123 9.77 2.45 -3.63
C LEU A 123 10.02 1.03 -3.13
N TYR A 124 11.00 0.83 -2.23
CA TYR A 124 11.40 -0.47 -1.70
C TYR A 124 11.04 -0.68 -0.22
N VAL A 125 10.07 0.08 0.33
CA VAL A 125 9.53 -0.18 1.69
C VAL A 125 8.91 -1.57 1.83
N GLY A 126 8.69 -2.31 0.73
CA GLY A 126 8.49 -3.75 0.78
C GLY A 126 7.72 -4.29 -0.42
N PRO A 127 7.81 -5.60 -0.71
CA PRO A 127 7.19 -6.21 -1.88
C PRO A 127 5.65 -6.36 -1.77
N CYS A 128 5.09 -6.16 -0.56
CA CYS A 128 3.67 -6.32 -0.28
C CYS A 128 3.07 -5.01 0.24
N PHE A 129 2.39 -4.28 -0.65
CA PHE A 129 1.84 -2.95 -0.33
C PHE A 129 0.82 -3.00 0.82
N SER A 130 -0.02 -4.04 0.90
CA SER A 130 -0.99 -4.19 2.00
C SER A 130 -0.29 -4.30 3.35
N PHE A 131 0.82 -5.03 3.40
CA PHE A 131 1.60 -5.21 4.62
C PHE A 131 2.30 -3.91 5.03
N ALA A 132 2.99 -3.25 4.08
CA ALA A 132 3.62 -1.96 4.30
C ALA A 132 2.60 -0.88 4.74
N ALA A 133 1.44 -0.83 4.09
CA ALA A 133 0.34 0.05 4.48
C ALA A 133 -0.18 -0.27 5.89
N GLY A 134 -0.23 -1.54 6.28
CA GLY A 134 -0.58 -1.98 7.63
C GLY A 134 0.40 -1.49 8.69
N ILE A 135 1.71 -1.64 8.46
CA ILE A 135 2.77 -1.16 9.36
C ILE A 135 2.73 0.37 9.51
N LEU A 136 2.64 1.08 8.38
CA LEU A 136 2.53 2.55 8.37
C LEU A 136 1.14 3.04 8.82
N ARG A 137 0.19 2.11 9.02
CA ARG A 137 -1.22 2.36 9.35
C ARG A 137 -1.81 3.44 8.43
N LEU A 138 -1.57 3.26 7.14
CA LEU A 138 -2.12 4.05 6.04
C LEU A 138 -3.20 3.24 5.34
N ARG A 139 -4.18 3.92 4.74
CA ARG A 139 -5.09 3.24 3.80
C ARG A 139 -4.27 2.78 2.59
N LEU A 140 -4.54 1.58 2.07
CA LEU A 140 -3.83 1.03 0.91
C LEU A 140 -3.83 1.99 -0.29
N ARG A 141 -4.92 2.72 -0.52
CA ARG A 141 -5.01 3.74 -1.58
C ARG A 141 -4.02 4.89 -1.38
N ILE A 142 -3.77 5.31 -0.14
CA ILE A 142 -2.80 6.37 0.18
C ILE A 142 -1.40 5.85 -0.08
N TYR A 143 -1.09 4.62 0.36
CA TYR A 143 0.21 4.00 0.12
C TYR A 143 0.55 3.90 -1.38
N HIS A 144 -0.40 3.46 -2.22
CA HIS A 144 -0.21 3.46 -3.68
C HIS A 144 0.13 4.86 -4.23
N LYS A 145 -0.53 5.91 -3.72
CA LYS A 145 -0.26 7.29 -4.14
C LYS A 145 1.14 7.76 -3.70
N VAL A 146 1.58 7.39 -2.49
CA VAL A 146 2.93 7.68 -2.01
C VAL A 146 3.98 6.98 -2.88
N HIS A 147 3.79 5.68 -3.18
CA HIS A 147 4.67 4.93 -4.06
C HIS A 147 4.76 5.56 -5.47
N ALA A 148 3.62 5.89 -6.08
CA ALA A 148 3.59 6.55 -7.38
C ALA A 148 4.29 7.93 -7.35
N SER A 149 4.05 8.72 -6.29
CA SER A 149 4.67 10.04 -6.12
C SER A 149 6.19 9.96 -6.00
N ALA A 150 6.69 8.98 -5.22
CA ALA A 150 8.12 8.71 -5.13
C ALA A 150 8.70 8.25 -6.46
N GLY A 151 7.95 7.47 -7.25
CA GLY A 151 8.36 7.02 -8.59
C GLY A 151 8.58 8.20 -9.54
N PHE A 152 7.63 9.14 -9.57
CA PHE A 152 7.77 10.38 -10.33
C PHE A 152 8.98 11.20 -9.86
N MET A 153 9.19 11.31 -8.55
CA MET A 153 10.33 12.05 -7.99
C MET A 153 11.67 11.44 -8.42
N VAL A 154 11.81 10.12 -8.28
CA VAL A 154 13.00 9.38 -8.70
C VAL A 154 13.23 9.55 -10.20
N CYS A 155 12.18 9.51 -11.02
CA CYS A 155 12.28 9.73 -12.46
C CYS A 155 12.81 11.14 -12.79
N ILE A 156 12.25 12.19 -12.17
CA ILE A 156 12.70 13.58 -12.37
C ILE A 156 14.17 13.75 -11.95
N LEU A 157 14.52 13.29 -10.75
CA LEU A 157 15.88 13.43 -10.20
C LEU A 157 16.91 12.62 -10.99
N ALA A 158 16.57 11.38 -11.39
CA ALA A 158 17.44 10.55 -12.22
C ALA A 158 17.64 11.13 -13.62
N SER A 159 16.60 11.73 -14.20
CA SER A 159 16.70 12.43 -15.49
C SER A 159 17.62 13.64 -15.39
N PHE A 160 17.48 14.44 -14.33
CA PHE A 160 18.34 15.59 -14.08
C PHE A 160 19.81 15.18 -13.86
N HIS A 161 20.04 14.08 -13.13
CA HIS A 161 21.36 13.48 -12.95
C HIS A 161 21.96 13.02 -14.28
N ALA A 162 21.18 12.33 -15.12
CA ALA A 162 21.62 11.85 -16.44
C ALA A 162 21.98 13.02 -17.39
N VAL A 163 21.18 14.08 -17.42
CA VAL A 163 21.45 15.29 -18.21
C VAL A 163 22.77 15.94 -17.76
N GLY A 164 23.02 16.01 -16.45
CA GLY A 164 24.30 16.49 -15.91
C GLY A 164 25.49 15.65 -16.37
N ALA A 165 25.37 14.33 -16.31
CA ALA A 165 26.42 13.41 -16.72
C ALA A 165 26.79 13.56 -18.21
N VAL A 166 25.79 13.79 -19.08
CA VAL A 166 26.00 14.00 -20.51
C VAL A 166 26.52 15.40 -20.82
N SER A 167 26.01 16.44 -20.15
CA SER A 167 26.36 17.85 -20.44
C SER A 167 27.74 18.27 -19.91
N THR A 168 28.20 17.68 -18.81
CA THR A 168 29.46 18.05 -18.16
C THR A 168 30.68 17.27 -18.64
N ARG A 169 30.49 16.07 -19.19
CA ARG A 169 31.58 15.25 -19.71
C ARG A 169 31.79 15.55 -21.19
N ARG A 170 33.04 15.73 -21.63
CA ARG A 170 33.41 15.93 -23.05
C ARG A 170 33.20 14.67 -23.94
N GLY A 171 32.43 13.69 -23.46
CA GLY A 171 32.08 12.46 -24.14
C GLY A 171 31.40 11.47 -23.17
N PHE A 172 30.37 10.76 -23.64
CA PHE A 172 29.70 9.69 -22.90
C PHE A 172 30.02 8.35 -23.57
N SER A 173 31.12 7.72 -23.16
CA SER A 173 31.58 6.46 -23.77
C SER A 173 30.73 5.28 -23.31
N LEU A 174 30.10 4.59 -24.26
CA LEU A 174 29.35 3.36 -24.01
C LEU A 174 30.25 2.12 -23.82
N ASN A 175 31.57 2.28 -23.82
CA ASN A 175 32.49 1.20 -23.47
C ASN A 175 32.64 1.03 -21.96
N GLU A 176 32.21 2.02 -21.17
CA GLU A 176 32.23 1.96 -19.71
C GLU A 176 30.96 1.30 -19.19
N ILE A 177 31.10 0.21 -18.43
CA ILE A 177 29.96 -0.52 -17.86
C ILE A 177 29.04 0.36 -17.02
N GLY A 178 29.60 1.36 -16.31
CA GLY A 178 28.82 2.31 -15.51
C GLY A 178 27.88 3.18 -16.35
N ASN A 179 28.30 3.58 -17.56
CA ASN A 179 27.51 4.38 -18.49
C ASN A 179 26.41 3.53 -19.13
N ILE A 180 26.72 2.29 -19.50
CA ILE A 180 25.72 1.31 -19.99
C ILE A 180 24.62 1.09 -18.93
N LEU A 181 25.03 0.83 -17.68
CA LEU A 181 24.10 0.64 -16.57
C LEU A 181 23.25 1.88 -16.30
N ALA A 182 23.80 3.09 -16.47
CA ALA A 182 23.03 4.33 -16.32
C ALA A 182 21.94 4.47 -17.40
N VAL A 183 22.25 4.12 -18.65
CA VAL A 183 21.28 4.15 -19.77
C VAL A 183 20.15 3.13 -19.55
N PHE A 184 20.50 1.88 -19.25
CA PHE A 184 19.48 0.86 -18.91
C PHE A 184 18.70 1.22 -17.66
N GLY A 185 19.35 1.85 -16.67
CA GLY A 185 18.72 2.36 -15.47
C GLY A 185 17.63 3.38 -15.77
N LEU A 186 17.96 4.40 -16.57
CA LEU A 186 17.00 5.43 -16.97
C LEU A 186 15.86 4.84 -17.82
N GLY A 187 16.18 3.97 -18.79
CA GLY A 187 15.18 3.26 -19.59
C GLY A 187 14.24 2.39 -18.74
N GLY A 188 14.78 1.69 -17.75
CA GLY A 188 14.00 0.90 -16.79
C GLY A 188 13.07 1.76 -15.94
N ILE A 189 13.54 2.92 -15.45
CA ILE A 189 12.70 3.87 -14.71
C ILE A 189 11.54 4.37 -15.58
N CYS A 190 11.80 4.75 -16.83
CA CYS A 190 10.75 5.16 -17.78
C CYS A 190 9.73 4.05 -18.02
N LEU A 191 10.18 2.81 -18.18
CA LEU A 191 9.30 1.65 -18.36
C LEU A 191 8.43 1.40 -17.11
N LEU A 192 8.97 1.57 -15.91
CA LEU A 192 8.22 1.45 -14.66
C LEU A 192 7.16 2.56 -14.46
N MET A 193 7.30 3.71 -15.13
CA MET A 193 6.31 4.80 -15.08
C MET A 193 5.09 4.54 -15.97
N MET A 194 5.10 3.49 -16.80
CA MET A 194 3.95 3.16 -17.63
C MET A 194 2.72 2.77 -16.79
N PRO A 195 1.52 3.34 -17.07
CA PRO A 195 0.34 3.09 -16.26
C PRO A 195 -0.19 1.66 -16.48
N ILE A 196 -0.03 0.81 -15.46
CA ILE A 196 -0.48 -0.60 -15.48
C ILE A 196 -1.97 -0.70 -15.86
N SER A 197 -2.82 0.23 -15.42
CA SER A 197 -4.26 0.23 -15.72
C SER A 197 -4.59 0.42 -17.21
N PHE A 198 -3.72 1.11 -17.95
CA PHE A 198 -3.89 1.27 -19.39
C PHE A 198 -3.49 -0.02 -20.11
N PHE A 199 -2.31 -0.55 -19.78
CA PHE A 199 -1.77 -1.74 -20.41
C PHE A 199 -2.50 -3.03 -19.99
N SER A 200 -3.19 -3.05 -18.85
CA SER A 200 -3.98 -4.20 -18.40
C SER A 200 -5.20 -4.48 -19.28
N LYS A 201 -5.49 -3.61 -20.25
CA LYS A 201 -6.49 -3.85 -21.31
C LYS A 201 -5.94 -4.75 -22.43
N ILE A 202 -4.63 -4.78 -22.59
CA ILE A 202 -3.92 -5.47 -23.68
C ILE A 202 -3.23 -6.73 -23.14
N PHE A 203 -2.55 -6.60 -22.00
CA PHE A 203 -1.78 -7.67 -21.38
C PHE A 203 -2.42 -8.13 -20.07
N PRO A 204 -2.24 -9.41 -19.68
CA PRO A 204 -2.66 -9.89 -18.38
C PRO A 204 -2.03 -9.07 -17.25
N TYR A 205 -2.84 -8.73 -16.24
CA TYR A 205 -2.37 -7.94 -15.09
C TYR A 205 -1.15 -8.59 -14.39
N GLU A 206 -1.14 -9.91 -14.27
CA GLU A 206 -0.04 -10.66 -13.65
C GLU A 206 1.27 -10.48 -14.42
N PHE A 207 1.22 -10.47 -15.76
CA PHE A 207 2.41 -10.28 -16.59
C PHE A 207 3.01 -8.89 -16.39
N LEU A 208 2.17 -7.84 -16.39
CA LEU A 208 2.60 -6.47 -16.14
C LEU A 208 3.23 -6.30 -14.75
N LEU A 209 2.62 -6.90 -13.74
CA LEU A 209 3.13 -6.87 -12.37
C LEU A 209 4.45 -7.64 -12.23
N PHE A 210 4.61 -8.74 -12.97
CA PHE A 210 5.86 -9.49 -13.04
C PHE A 210 6.98 -8.64 -13.63
N ILE A 211 6.74 -8.01 -14.79
CA ILE A 211 7.71 -7.09 -15.42
C ILE A 211 8.10 -5.98 -14.45
N HIS A 212 7.12 -5.32 -13.82
CA HIS A 212 7.37 -4.20 -12.90
C HIS A 212 8.28 -4.63 -11.74
N ARG A 213 8.03 -5.79 -11.13
CA ARG A 213 8.85 -6.32 -10.03
C ARG A 213 10.25 -6.72 -10.49
N THR A 214 10.36 -7.40 -11.63
CA THR A 214 11.65 -7.85 -12.17
C THR A 214 12.54 -6.67 -12.52
N ILE A 215 12.01 -5.65 -13.21
CA ILE A 215 12.76 -4.43 -13.52
C ILE A 215 13.16 -3.69 -12.23
N ALA A 216 12.28 -3.61 -11.22
CA ALA A 216 12.65 -3.01 -9.95
C ALA A 216 13.82 -3.74 -9.26
N ILE A 217 13.86 -5.07 -9.29
CA ILE A 217 15.00 -5.84 -8.75
C ILE A 217 16.27 -5.53 -9.55
N LEU A 218 16.18 -5.56 -10.89
CA LEU A 218 17.31 -5.25 -11.76
C LEU A 218 17.83 -3.82 -11.57
N LEU A 219 16.95 -2.84 -11.34
CA LEU A 219 17.33 -1.46 -11.03
C LEU A 219 18.05 -1.36 -9.69
N GLY A 220 17.60 -2.09 -8.67
CA GLY A 220 18.30 -2.14 -7.37
C GLY A 220 19.72 -2.70 -7.52
N TYR A 221 19.88 -3.75 -8.33
CA TYR A 221 21.19 -4.32 -8.65
C TYR A 221 22.06 -3.39 -9.50
N ALA A 222 21.48 -2.75 -10.53
CA ALA A 222 22.18 -1.77 -11.35
C ALA A 222 22.65 -0.57 -10.52
N LEU A 223 21.83 -0.10 -9.57
CA LEU A 223 22.20 0.97 -8.63
C LEU A 223 23.38 0.57 -7.74
N TRP A 224 23.43 -0.69 -7.29
CA TRP A 224 24.56 -1.23 -6.52
C TRP A 224 25.88 -1.20 -7.30
N LEU A 225 25.84 -1.54 -8.59
CA LEU A 225 27.01 -1.52 -9.47
C LEU A 225 27.38 -0.11 -9.94
N HIS A 226 26.40 0.76 -10.15
CA HIS A 226 26.59 2.13 -10.61
C HIS A 226 27.21 3.03 -9.54
N LEU A 227 26.91 2.80 -8.26
CA LEU A 227 27.42 3.62 -7.16
C LEU A 227 28.90 3.33 -6.85
N PRO A 228 29.80 4.33 -6.92
CA PRO A 228 31.21 4.14 -6.59
C PRO A 228 31.39 3.75 -5.12
N ALA A 229 32.32 2.84 -4.84
CA ALA A 229 32.56 2.32 -3.48
C ALA A 229 33.11 3.38 -2.49
N LYS A 230 33.69 4.47 -3.02
CA LYS A 230 34.35 5.51 -2.23
C LYS A 230 33.37 6.56 -1.67
N GLU A 231 32.17 6.65 -2.22
CA GLU A 231 31.16 7.65 -1.83
C GLU A 231 30.34 7.17 -0.64
N LEU A 232 30.63 7.68 0.56
CA LEU A 232 30.03 7.23 1.82
C LEU A 232 28.50 7.43 1.85
N PHE A 233 28.00 8.64 1.56
CA PHE A 233 26.57 8.95 1.74
C PHE A 233 25.63 8.18 0.80
N PRO A 234 25.87 8.13 -0.53
CA PRO A 234 25.04 7.34 -1.43
C PRO A 234 25.05 5.84 -1.10
N ARG A 235 26.21 5.31 -0.67
CA ARG A 235 26.33 3.91 -0.21
C ARG A 235 25.52 3.66 1.06
N LEU A 236 25.54 4.58 2.04
CA LEU A 236 24.69 4.50 3.22
C LEU A 236 23.21 4.45 2.87
N TYR A 237 22.75 5.29 1.92
CA TYR A 237 21.35 5.27 1.46
C TYR A 237 20.97 3.93 0.81
N LEU A 238 21.90 3.32 0.05
CA LEU A 238 21.70 2.00 -0.53
C LEU A 238 21.66 0.89 0.54
N TYR A 239 22.50 0.95 1.57
CA TYR A 239 22.44 0.01 2.68
C TYR A 239 21.12 0.13 3.45
N LEU A 240 20.63 1.36 3.67
CA LEU A 240 19.30 1.59 4.25
C LEU A 240 18.20 0.99 3.37
N LEU A 241 18.27 1.17 2.05
CA LEU A 241 17.32 0.58 1.09
C LEU A 241 17.27 -0.95 1.22
N ILE A 242 18.43 -1.60 1.18
CA ILE A 242 18.57 -3.06 1.27
C ILE A 242 18.10 -3.55 2.64
N GLY A 243 18.46 -2.84 3.71
CA GLY A 243 18.07 -3.16 5.08
C GLY A 243 16.56 -3.11 5.28
N VAL A 244 15.91 -2.02 4.85
CA VAL A 244 14.46 -1.87 4.93
C VAL A 244 13.75 -2.94 4.10
N PHE A 245 14.15 -3.14 2.84
CA PHE A 245 13.52 -4.15 1.98
C PHE A 245 13.66 -5.57 2.54
N SER A 246 14.88 -5.95 2.96
CA SER A 246 15.16 -7.27 3.54
C SER A 246 14.43 -7.48 4.86
N SER A 247 14.41 -6.49 5.75
CA SER A 247 13.68 -6.58 7.03
C SER A 247 12.18 -6.79 6.82
N MET A 248 11.59 -6.17 5.78
CA MET A 248 10.18 -6.31 5.45
C MET A 248 9.86 -7.69 4.88
N ILE A 249 10.74 -8.26 4.04
CA ILE A 249 10.64 -9.64 3.57
C ILE A 249 10.75 -10.64 4.73
N LEU A 250 11.73 -10.44 5.60
CA LEU A 250 11.92 -11.31 6.75
C LEU A 250 10.69 -11.25 7.66
N LEU A 251 10.22 -10.05 8.01
CA LEU A 251 9.07 -9.88 8.90
C LEU A 251 7.78 -10.49 8.31
N ILE A 252 7.48 -10.24 7.04
CA ILE A 252 6.29 -10.83 6.41
C ILE A 252 6.40 -12.35 6.32
N GLY A 253 7.59 -12.86 5.97
CA GLY A 253 7.88 -14.29 5.89
C GLY A 253 7.72 -14.97 7.25
N THR A 254 8.32 -14.42 8.31
CA THR A 254 8.21 -14.97 9.67
C THR A 254 6.79 -14.95 10.19
N ILE A 255 6.03 -13.87 9.95
CA ILE A 255 4.62 -13.79 10.36
C ILE A 255 3.78 -14.83 9.61
N THR A 256 3.96 -14.96 8.30
CA THR A 256 3.23 -15.95 7.50
C THR A 256 3.59 -17.37 7.93
N LEU A 257 4.87 -17.70 8.10
CA LEU A 257 5.32 -19.02 8.53
C LEU A 257 4.82 -19.37 9.95
N PHE A 258 4.90 -18.43 10.88
CA PHE A 258 4.41 -18.63 12.25
C PHE A 258 2.91 -18.92 12.26
N ARG A 259 2.12 -18.12 11.52
CA ARG A 259 0.66 -18.29 11.42
C ARG A 259 0.25 -19.57 10.71
N SER A 260 1.05 -20.01 9.74
CA SER A 260 0.78 -21.24 9.00
C SER A 260 1.38 -22.48 9.67
N ARG A 261 2.07 -22.33 10.81
CA ARG A 261 2.84 -23.38 11.49
C ARG A 261 3.80 -24.10 10.53
N CYS A 262 4.42 -23.33 9.64
CA CYS A 262 5.29 -23.81 8.56
C CYS A 262 4.62 -24.83 7.61
N ARG A 263 3.28 -24.84 7.52
CA ARG A 263 2.50 -25.70 6.62
C ARG A 263 1.66 -24.86 5.66
N PHE A 264 1.25 -25.45 4.54
CA PHE A 264 0.29 -24.84 3.62
C PHE A 264 -1.13 -24.91 4.18
N HIS A 265 -1.95 -23.91 3.87
CA HIS A 265 -3.39 -23.98 4.06
C HIS A 265 -4.03 -24.82 2.94
N SER A 266 -5.20 -25.41 3.21
CA SER A 266 -6.01 -26.04 2.15
C SER A 266 -7.01 -25.02 1.62
N ALA A 267 -7.24 -25.00 0.31
CA ALA A 267 -8.24 -24.17 -0.33
C ALA A 267 -9.14 -25.01 -1.21
N ASP A 268 -10.43 -25.01 -0.88
CA ASP A 268 -11.48 -25.72 -1.61
C ASP A 268 -12.15 -24.74 -2.56
N LEU A 269 -12.18 -25.08 -3.85
CA LEU A 269 -12.81 -24.30 -4.90
C LEU A 269 -14.19 -24.85 -5.20
N ALA A 270 -15.19 -23.98 -5.23
CA ALA A 270 -16.56 -24.32 -5.61
C ALA A 270 -17.17 -23.24 -6.49
N TRP A 271 -18.14 -23.64 -7.32
CA TRP A 271 -18.97 -22.68 -8.05
C TRP A 271 -19.98 -22.05 -7.09
N SER A 272 -20.04 -20.72 -7.07
CA SER A 272 -21.13 -20.01 -6.38
C SER A 272 -22.25 -19.72 -7.36
N THR A 273 -21.95 -18.87 -8.35
CA THR A 273 -22.83 -18.53 -9.48
C THR A 273 -21.91 -18.13 -10.63
N THR A 274 -22.04 -18.66 -11.85
CA THR A 274 -21.20 -18.20 -12.96
C THR A 274 -21.42 -16.69 -13.20
N PRO A 275 -20.38 -15.83 -13.29
CA PRO A 275 -18.94 -16.11 -13.40
C PRO A 275 -18.13 -15.88 -12.09
N VAL A 276 -18.60 -16.40 -10.96
CA VAL A 276 -18.01 -16.24 -9.61
C VAL A 276 -17.65 -17.61 -9.02
N ILE A 277 -16.41 -17.69 -8.52
CA ILE A 277 -15.87 -18.85 -7.80
C ILE A 277 -15.84 -18.54 -6.31
N GLN A 278 -16.29 -19.48 -5.50
CA GLN A 278 -16.09 -19.49 -4.06
C GLN A 278 -14.80 -20.23 -3.72
N ILE A 279 -14.00 -19.62 -2.87
CA ILE A 279 -12.74 -20.18 -2.35
C ILE A 279 -12.89 -20.28 -0.84
N VAL A 280 -12.89 -21.51 -0.31
CA VAL A 280 -12.96 -21.79 1.12
C VAL A 280 -11.59 -22.23 1.60
N ILE A 281 -10.93 -21.39 2.40
CA ILE A 281 -9.58 -21.64 2.88
C ILE A 281 -9.66 -22.21 4.30
N ARG A 282 -9.16 -23.44 4.50
CA ARG A 282 -9.01 -24.07 5.82
C ARG A 282 -7.67 -23.70 6.43
N LEU A 283 -7.73 -23.03 7.58
CA LEU A 283 -6.60 -22.44 8.27
C LEU A 283 -5.84 -23.46 9.13
N GLN A 284 -4.53 -23.27 9.23
CA GLN A 284 -3.66 -24.06 10.13
C GLN A 284 -3.72 -23.53 11.56
N THR A 285 -4.21 -22.30 11.75
CA THR A 285 -4.35 -21.66 13.05
C THR A 285 -5.56 -20.74 12.99
N ARG A 286 -6.39 -20.79 14.03
CA ARG A 286 -7.58 -19.95 14.18
C ARG A 286 -7.24 -18.48 14.01
N LEU A 287 -8.08 -17.76 13.25
CA LEU A 287 -7.90 -16.34 13.00
C LEU A 287 -9.14 -15.56 13.38
N LYS A 288 -8.96 -14.52 14.19
CA LYS A 288 -9.98 -13.50 14.39
C LYS A 288 -9.93 -12.47 13.27
N LEU A 289 -11.07 -12.24 12.63
CA LEU A 289 -11.23 -11.24 11.58
C LEU A 289 -12.17 -10.12 12.01
N GLU A 290 -11.87 -8.92 11.50
CA GLU A 290 -12.77 -7.78 11.57
C GLU A 290 -13.47 -7.55 10.23
N PRO A 291 -14.68 -6.96 10.24
CA PRO A 291 -15.39 -6.63 9.01
C PRO A 291 -14.59 -5.71 8.09
N GLY A 292 -14.58 -6.03 6.80
CA GLY A 292 -13.88 -5.25 5.76
C GLY A 292 -12.38 -5.52 5.65
N GLN A 293 -11.85 -6.48 6.41
CA GLN A 293 -10.48 -6.94 6.21
C GLN A 293 -10.35 -7.82 4.96
N TYR A 294 -9.16 -7.84 4.40
CA TYR A 294 -8.83 -8.59 3.20
C TYR A 294 -7.48 -9.30 3.36
N ILE A 295 -7.22 -10.30 2.54
CA ILE A 295 -5.96 -11.05 2.52
C ILE A 295 -5.32 -10.93 1.14
N ASN A 296 -4.00 -11.10 1.05
CA ASN A 296 -3.39 -11.39 -0.24
C ASN A 296 -3.10 -12.88 -0.31
N LEU A 297 -3.82 -13.57 -1.20
CA LEU A 297 -3.84 -15.01 -1.38
C LEU A 297 -2.82 -15.46 -2.42
N TRP A 298 -2.14 -16.55 -2.13
CA TRP A 298 -1.28 -17.28 -3.05
C TRP A 298 -1.86 -18.68 -3.23
N ILE A 299 -2.16 -19.03 -4.49
CA ILE A 299 -2.51 -20.39 -4.92
C ILE A 299 -1.69 -20.65 -6.20
N PRO A 300 -0.94 -21.75 -6.30
CA PRO A 300 -0.15 -22.06 -7.48
C PRO A 300 -1.05 -22.56 -8.62
N SER A 301 -1.74 -21.65 -9.32
CA SER A 301 -2.61 -21.98 -10.46
C SER A 301 -1.93 -21.86 -11.83
N GLY A 302 -0.70 -21.34 -11.88
CA GLY A 302 0.08 -21.13 -13.10
C GLY A 302 1.44 -20.51 -12.78
N ILE A 303 2.35 -20.43 -13.76
CA ILE A 303 3.74 -20.00 -13.56
C ILE A 303 3.81 -18.57 -13.00
N LEU A 304 3.13 -17.61 -13.62
CA LEU A 304 3.13 -16.21 -13.16
C LEU A 304 2.36 -16.05 -11.84
N SER A 305 1.23 -16.75 -11.70
CA SER A 305 0.42 -16.73 -10.48
C SER A 305 1.18 -17.25 -9.25
N ALA A 306 2.05 -18.25 -9.45
CA ALA A 306 2.89 -18.82 -8.39
C ALA A 306 3.94 -17.84 -7.85
N LEU A 307 4.24 -16.75 -8.56
CA LEU A 307 5.16 -15.70 -8.12
C LEU A 307 4.44 -14.48 -7.53
N GLN A 308 3.11 -14.54 -7.39
CA GLN A 308 2.28 -13.38 -7.07
C GLN A 308 1.24 -13.65 -5.99
N LEU A 309 0.86 -12.55 -5.32
CA LEU A 309 -0.14 -12.53 -4.28
C LEU A 309 -1.33 -11.72 -4.79
N HIS A 310 -2.53 -12.27 -4.64
CA HIS A 310 -3.77 -11.69 -5.17
C HIS A 310 -4.67 -11.19 -4.04
N PRO A 311 -5.05 -9.91 -4.01
CA PRO A 311 -5.87 -9.36 -2.94
C PRO A 311 -7.32 -9.82 -3.05
N PHE A 312 -7.86 -10.34 -1.95
CA PHE A 312 -9.26 -10.73 -1.84
C PHE A 312 -9.86 -10.30 -0.51
N THR A 313 -11.06 -9.73 -0.58
CA THR A 313 -11.83 -9.39 0.62
C THR A 313 -12.39 -10.67 1.24
N VAL A 314 -12.23 -10.82 2.55
CA VAL A 314 -12.81 -11.96 3.26
C VAL A 314 -14.29 -11.67 3.49
N THR A 315 -15.16 -12.59 3.08
CA THR A 315 -16.61 -12.37 3.09
C THR A 315 -17.28 -12.92 4.33
N SER A 316 -16.65 -13.89 4.99
CA SER A 316 -17.10 -14.47 6.25
C SER A 316 -16.61 -13.67 7.45
N TRP A 317 -17.53 -13.35 8.36
CA TRP A 317 -17.25 -12.79 9.68
C TRP A 317 -17.91 -13.63 10.77
N SER A 318 -17.27 -13.70 11.94
CA SER A 318 -17.78 -14.38 13.14
C SER A 318 -17.34 -13.66 14.42
N SER A 319 -18.06 -13.90 15.52
CA SER A 319 -17.72 -13.45 16.89
C SER A 319 -16.45 -14.10 17.42
N ASP A 320 -16.16 -15.33 17.02
CA ASP A 320 -15.03 -16.11 17.53
C ASP A 320 -13.97 -16.36 16.46
N PRO A 321 -12.71 -16.64 16.84
CA PRO A 321 -11.66 -17.01 15.89
C PRO A 321 -12.07 -18.21 15.01
N THR A 322 -12.01 -18.06 13.69
CA THR A 322 -12.43 -19.10 12.72
C THR A 322 -11.27 -19.96 12.26
N ASP A 323 -11.60 -21.22 11.91
CA ASP A 323 -10.69 -22.12 11.18
C ASP A 323 -10.87 -22.01 9.66
N THR A 324 -11.87 -21.28 9.18
CA THR A 324 -12.17 -21.16 7.75
C THR A 324 -12.34 -19.71 7.33
N LEU A 325 -11.85 -19.40 6.13
CA LEU A 325 -12.08 -18.12 5.46
C LEU A 325 -12.83 -18.35 4.16
N VAL A 326 -13.88 -17.58 3.92
CA VAL A 326 -14.60 -17.59 2.65
C VAL A 326 -14.24 -16.35 1.85
N VAL A 327 -13.93 -16.58 0.58
CA VAL A 327 -13.63 -15.55 -0.41
C VAL A 327 -14.43 -15.81 -1.66
N PHE A 328 -14.99 -14.76 -2.25
CA PHE A 328 -15.59 -14.81 -3.59
C PHE A 328 -14.68 -14.13 -4.61
N ALA A 329 -14.43 -14.81 -5.72
CA ALA A 329 -13.60 -14.35 -6.81
C ALA A 329 -14.41 -14.28 -8.10
N LYS A 330 -14.65 -13.06 -8.61
CA LYS A 330 -15.18 -12.87 -9.97
C LYS A 330 -14.13 -13.27 -10.99
N ILE A 331 -14.49 -14.09 -11.96
CA ILE A 331 -13.58 -14.53 -13.02
C ILE A 331 -13.16 -13.34 -13.87
N ARG A 332 -11.85 -13.13 -13.93
CA ARG A 332 -11.13 -12.17 -14.77
C ARG A 332 -9.97 -12.88 -15.48
N GLN A 333 -9.40 -12.22 -16.48
CA GLN A 333 -8.19 -12.69 -17.17
C GLN A 333 -7.03 -12.91 -16.18
N GLY A 334 -6.23 -13.96 -16.40
CA GLY A 334 -5.12 -14.37 -15.52
C GLY A 334 -5.55 -15.34 -14.42
N PHE A 335 -5.01 -15.17 -13.21
CA PHE A 335 -5.21 -16.00 -12.01
C PHE A 335 -6.58 -16.65 -11.88
N THR A 336 -7.65 -15.84 -11.82
CA THR A 336 -9.01 -16.34 -11.58
C THR A 336 -9.58 -17.15 -12.75
N SER A 337 -9.17 -16.87 -13.98
CA SER A 337 -9.53 -17.70 -15.14
C SER A 337 -8.79 -19.04 -15.11
N ASN A 338 -7.52 -19.06 -14.67
CA ASN A 338 -6.78 -20.30 -14.47
C ASN A 338 -7.42 -21.17 -13.37
N LEU A 339 -7.81 -20.58 -12.24
CA LEU A 339 -8.59 -21.28 -11.21
C LEU A 339 -9.91 -21.83 -11.77
N SER A 340 -10.62 -21.05 -12.59
CA SER A 340 -11.84 -21.51 -13.26
C SER A 340 -11.60 -22.74 -14.14
N LYS A 341 -10.54 -22.73 -14.96
CA LYS A 341 -10.19 -23.84 -15.84
C LYS A 341 -9.86 -25.11 -15.04
N GLN A 342 -9.09 -24.97 -13.96
CA GLN A 342 -8.74 -26.08 -13.07
C GLN A 342 -9.97 -26.65 -12.38
N LEU A 343 -10.86 -25.79 -11.87
CA LEU A 343 -12.13 -26.23 -11.27
C LEU A 343 -13.01 -26.97 -12.28
N LYS A 344 -13.09 -26.51 -13.54
CA LYS A 344 -13.80 -27.23 -14.62
C LYS A 344 -13.18 -28.59 -14.93
N ALA A 345 -11.87 -28.74 -14.76
CA ALA A 345 -11.15 -29.99 -14.93
C ALA A 345 -11.27 -30.94 -13.72
N GLY A 346 -12.06 -30.59 -12.70
CA GLY A 346 -12.26 -31.39 -11.48
C GLY A 346 -11.23 -31.14 -10.38
N ASP A 347 -10.26 -30.27 -10.61
CA ASP A 347 -9.19 -29.95 -9.66
C ASP A 347 -9.62 -28.82 -8.72
N SER A 348 -10.39 -29.21 -7.68
CA SER A 348 -11.02 -28.31 -6.72
C SER A 348 -10.21 -28.08 -5.44
N GLN A 349 -9.21 -28.91 -5.15
CA GLN A 349 -8.44 -28.89 -3.91
C GLN A 349 -7.06 -28.28 -4.17
N LYS A 350 -6.73 -27.19 -3.49
CA LYS A 350 -5.50 -26.42 -3.72
C LYS A 350 -4.72 -26.18 -2.45
N TRP A 351 -3.40 -26.07 -2.58
CA TRP A 351 -2.57 -25.46 -1.54
C TRP A 351 -2.68 -23.95 -1.58
N ALA A 352 -2.71 -23.33 -0.41
CA ALA A 352 -2.77 -21.89 -0.28
C ALA A 352 -1.81 -21.37 0.79
N MET A 353 -1.31 -20.16 0.55
CA MET A 353 -0.69 -19.30 1.57
C MET A 353 -1.34 -17.93 1.48
N PHE A 354 -1.28 -17.15 2.54
CA PHE A 354 -1.71 -15.77 2.46
C PHE A 354 -0.93 -14.87 3.42
N THR A 355 -0.99 -13.58 3.11
CA THR A 355 -0.56 -12.51 4.02
C THR A 355 -1.80 -11.77 4.50
N GLY A 356 -1.81 -11.36 5.77
CA GLY A 356 -2.92 -10.64 6.38
C GLY A 356 -3.32 -11.21 7.76
N PRO A 357 -4.46 -10.75 8.32
CA PRO A 357 -5.44 -9.87 7.68
C PRO A 357 -4.92 -8.44 7.50
N HIS A 358 -5.26 -7.85 6.35
CA HIS A 358 -4.93 -6.48 6.01
C HIS A 358 -6.18 -5.60 6.07
N GLY A 359 -5.97 -4.30 6.19
CA GLY A 359 -7.05 -3.34 6.38
C GLY A 359 -7.52 -3.28 7.82
N SER A 360 -8.50 -2.41 8.06
CA SER A 360 -9.01 -2.10 9.39
C SER A 360 -10.52 -1.95 9.34
N LYS A 361 -11.20 -2.35 10.41
CA LYS A 361 -12.62 -2.07 10.58
C LYS A 361 -12.91 -0.57 10.50
N LEU A 362 -13.97 -0.20 9.77
CA LEU A 362 -14.53 1.14 9.82
C LEU A 362 -15.28 1.33 11.15
N PRO A 363 -15.25 2.53 11.76
CA PRO A 363 -15.91 2.79 13.04
C PRO A 363 -17.43 3.00 12.87
N VAL A 364 -18.08 2.07 12.18
CA VAL A 364 -19.53 2.07 11.93
C VAL A 364 -20.35 1.90 13.22
N ASP A 365 -19.73 1.39 14.28
CA ASP A 365 -20.32 1.27 15.62
C ASP A 365 -20.71 2.60 16.26
N ARG A 366 -20.15 3.72 15.79
CA ARG A 366 -20.37 5.08 16.31
C ARG A 366 -21.61 5.77 15.74
N TYR A 367 -22.33 5.12 14.83
CA TYR A 367 -23.48 5.70 14.14
C TYR A 367 -24.75 4.91 14.48
N ASP A 368 -25.85 5.64 14.71
CA ASP A 368 -27.17 5.05 15.00
C ASP A 368 -27.85 4.49 13.75
N SER A 369 -27.50 5.01 12.58
CA SER A 369 -28.03 4.58 11.28
C SER A 369 -26.89 4.41 10.29
N VAL A 370 -26.83 3.23 9.66
CA VAL A 370 -25.77 2.84 8.72
C VAL A 370 -26.41 2.65 7.35
N PHE A 371 -25.98 3.47 6.39
CA PHE A 371 -26.38 3.37 4.99
C PHE A 371 -25.26 2.73 4.17
N LEU A 372 -25.50 1.53 3.69
CA LEU A 372 -24.58 0.70 2.92
C LEU A 372 -24.94 0.78 1.44
N VAL A 373 -23.98 1.15 0.60
CA VAL A 373 -24.18 1.25 -0.86
C VAL A 373 -23.20 0.33 -1.57
N ALA A 374 -23.73 -0.57 -2.40
CA ALA A 374 -22.95 -1.46 -3.24
C ALA A 374 -23.46 -1.46 -4.69
N THR A 375 -22.53 -1.68 -5.62
CA THR A 375 -22.80 -1.85 -7.05
C THR A 375 -22.25 -3.19 -7.53
N GLY A 376 -23.07 -4.02 -8.18
CA GLY A 376 -22.70 -5.32 -8.74
C GLY A 376 -21.95 -6.20 -7.72
N PHE A 377 -20.79 -6.73 -8.11
CA PHE A 377 -19.94 -7.58 -7.26
C PHE A 377 -19.35 -6.84 -6.04
N GLY A 378 -19.48 -5.51 -5.95
CA GLY A 378 -19.01 -4.72 -4.81
C GLY A 378 -19.69 -5.08 -3.48
N ILE A 379 -20.84 -5.76 -3.52
CA ILE A 379 -21.55 -6.28 -2.33
C ILE A 379 -20.67 -7.21 -1.48
N VAL A 380 -19.74 -7.93 -2.12
CA VAL A 380 -18.79 -8.85 -1.46
C VAL A 380 -17.99 -8.18 -0.35
N ALA A 381 -17.66 -6.90 -0.52
CA ALA A 381 -16.95 -6.13 0.51
C ALA A 381 -17.83 -5.74 1.70
N LEU A 382 -19.15 -5.75 1.54
CA LEU A 382 -20.14 -5.39 2.57
C LEU A 382 -20.69 -6.59 3.33
N LEU A 383 -20.62 -7.80 2.76
CA LEU A 383 -21.05 -9.05 3.42
C LEU A 383 -20.55 -9.21 4.87
N PRO A 384 -19.24 -9.03 5.18
CA PRO A 384 -18.78 -9.20 6.56
C PRO A 384 -19.31 -8.09 7.50
N TYR A 385 -19.63 -6.90 6.96
CA TYR A 385 -20.29 -5.85 7.74
C TYR A 385 -21.75 -6.17 8.01
N LEU A 386 -22.47 -6.71 7.02
CA LEU A 386 -23.86 -7.13 7.20
C LEU A 386 -23.95 -8.24 8.26
N GLN A 387 -23.11 -9.27 8.17
CA GLN A 387 -23.03 -10.34 9.16
C GLN A 387 -22.75 -9.80 10.57
N TRP A 388 -21.76 -8.91 10.69
CA TRP A 388 -21.42 -8.28 11.97
C TRP A 388 -22.52 -7.38 12.52
N LEU A 389 -23.17 -6.56 11.69
CA LEU A 389 -24.25 -5.67 12.10
C LEU A 389 -25.48 -6.46 12.55
N THR A 390 -25.84 -7.52 11.82
CA THR A 390 -26.94 -8.41 12.20
C THR A 390 -26.65 -9.10 13.53
N TYR A 391 -25.45 -9.64 13.70
CA TYR A 391 -25.04 -10.25 14.98
C TYR A 391 -25.07 -9.23 16.12
N ALA A 392 -24.51 -8.03 15.91
CA ALA A 392 -24.49 -6.99 16.92
C ALA A 392 -25.92 -6.59 17.32
N ASN A 393 -26.81 -6.38 16.35
CA ASN A 393 -28.21 -6.04 16.61
C ASN A 393 -28.94 -7.15 17.38
N HIS A 394 -28.68 -8.42 17.06
CA HIS A 394 -29.25 -9.55 17.79
C HIS A 394 -28.73 -9.63 19.23
N ALA A 395 -27.42 -9.41 19.43
CA ALA A 395 -26.84 -9.35 20.78
C ALA A 395 -27.45 -8.20 21.60
N HIS A 396 -27.70 -7.03 20.99
CA HIS A 396 -28.39 -5.91 21.65
C HIS A 396 -29.84 -6.24 22.01
N GLN A 397 -30.56 -7.02 21.18
CA GLN A 397 -31.91 -7.49 21.53
C GLN A 397 -31.91 -8.37 22.78
N LEU A 398 -30.93 -9.26 22.92
CA LEU A 398 -30.78 -10.07 24.14
C LEU A 398 -30.45 -9.20 25.36
N GLU A 399 -29.60 -8.19 25.19
CA GLU A 399 -29.24 -7.23 26.26
C GLU A 399 -30.34 -6.17 26.53
N SER A 400 -31.36 -6.05 25.69
CA SER A 400 -32.40 -5.01 25.83
C SER A 400 -33.28 -5.16 27.07
N HIS A 401 -33.22 -6.31 27.74
CA HIS A 401 -33.86 -6.58 29.04
C HIS A 401 -32.98 -6.10 30.24
N ALA A 402 -31.79 -5.58 29.99
CA ALA A 402 -30.90 -5.01 31.00
C ALA A 402 -31.32 -3.57 31.38
N PRO A 403 -30.98 -3.09 32.58
CA PRO A 403 -31.41 -1.79 33.10
C PRO A 403 -30.92 -0.55 32.32
N ASN A 404 -30.05 -0.71 31.32
CA ASN A 404 -29.60 0.36 30.42
C ASN A 404 -29.40 -0.18 28.99
N PRO A 405 -30.47 -0.33 28.20
CA PRO A 405 -30.40 -0.92 26.87
C PRO A 405 -29.65 0.01 25.90
N LYS A 406 -28.72 -0.54 25.12
CA LYS A 406 -28.09 0.18 24.00
C LYS A 406 -29.07 0.29 22.83
N ALA A 407 -29.08 1.45 22.16
CA ALA A 407 -29.98 1.71 21.03
C ALA A 407 -29.72 0.76 19.84
N TYR A 408 -30.81 0.28 19.22
CA TYR A 408 -30.78 -0.52 18.00
C TYR A 408 -30.24 0.28 16.82
N ARG A 409 -29.38 -0.31 15.98
CA ARG A 409 -28.85 0.36 14.78
C ARG A 409 -29.70 0.06 13.57
N ARG A 410 -30.22 1.10 12.92
CA ARG A 410 -30.92 0.98 11.64
C ARG A 410 -29.92 0.73 10.52
N VAL A 411 -30.05 -0.38 9.80
CA VAL A 411 -29.17 -0.73 8.68
C VAL A 411 -29.98 -0.67 7.40
N HIS A 412 -29.57 0.19 6.47
CA HIS A 412 -30.17 0.33 5.15
C HIS A 412 -29.16 -0.12 4.11
N LEU A 413 -29.52 -1.08 3.26
CA LEU A 413 -28.68 -1.55 2.16
C LEU A 413 -29.32 -1.14 0.83
N LEU A 414 -28.59 -0.33 0.06
CA LEU A 414 -28.86 -0.09 -1.35
C LEU A 414 -27.87 -0.92 -2.18
N TRP A 415 -28.37 -1.94 -2.86
CA TRP A 415 -27.58 -2.74 -3.78
C TRP A 415 -28.09 -2.53 -5.20
N SER A 416 -27.31 -1.82 -6.00
CA SER A 416 -27.56 -1.65 -7.44
C SER A 416 -26.93 -2.83 -8.17
N VAL A 417 -27.71 -3.55 -8.95
CA VAL A 417 -27.22 -4.64 -9.79
C VAL A 417 -27.65 -4.32 -11.22
N ASP A 418 -26.70 -4.33 -12.14
CA ASP A 418 -27.04 -4.36 -13.57
C ASP A 418 -27.73 -5.70 -13.83
N ASP A 419 -28.78 -5.72 -14.67
CA ASP A 419 -29.59 -6.92 -14.92
C ASP A 419 -28.73 -8.18 -14.96
N TRP A 420 -29.13 -9.18 -14.18
CA TRP A 420 -28.59 -10.53 -14.27
C TRP A 420 -29.06 -11.14 -15.60
N GLY A 421 -28.59 -10.60 -16.71
CA GLY A 421 -28.87 -11.08 -18.06
C GLY A 421 -28.26 -12.47 -18.25
N GLU A 422 -29.09 -13.35 -18.78
CA GLU A 422 -28.97 -14.80 -19.05
C GLU A 422 -27.58 -15.34 -19.39
#